data_AF-A0A955SJX9-F1
#
_entry.id   AF-A0A955SJX9-F1
#
_cell.length_a   1.000
_cell.length_b   1.000
_cell.length_c   1.000
_cell.angle_alpha   90.00
_cell.angle_beta   90.00
_cell.angle_gamma   90.00
#
_symmetry.space_group_name_H-M   'P 1'
#
loop_
_entity.id
_entity.type
_entity.pdbx_description
1 polymer ?
#
loop_
_entity_poly.entity_id
_entity_poly.type
_entity_poly.pdbx_seq_one_letter_code
_entity_poly.pdbx_strand_id
1 'polypeptide(L)'
;MLIPMVIEQTNRGERSYDIYSRLLKDRIIFIGAPIDDVFANVVIAQLLFLESEDPEKDIHLYVNSPGGSVTEGMGIYDTMQ
;
A
#
# COMPACT_ATOMS: atom_id res chain seq x y z
N MET A 1 7.46 9.30 14.06
CA MET A 1 7.33 10.35 13.03
C MET A 1 5.85 10.65 12.85
N LEU A 2 5.44 11.91 12.76
CA LEU A 2 4.05 12.27 12.48
C LEU A 2 3.80 12.11 10.99
N ILE A 3 2.83 11.26 10.63
CA ILE A 3 2.39 11.11 9.24
C ILE A 3 1.38 12.23 8.95
N PRO A 4 1.58 13.04 7.90
CA PRO A 4 0.64 14.10 7.55
C PRO A 4 -0.76 13.54 7.25
N MET A 5 -1.77 14.28 7.67
CA MET A 5 -3.17 14.00 7.38
C MET A 5 -3.66 14.90 6.24
N VAL A 6 -4.46 14.33 5.34
CA VAL A 6 -5.12 15.00 4.22
C VAL A 6 -6.63 15.00 4.48
N ILE A 7 -7.27 16.15 4.25
CA ILE A 7 -8.73 16.30 4.38
C ILE A 7 -9.31 16.35 2.97
N GLU A 8 -10.24 15.44 2.68
CA GLU A 8 -10.97 15.35 1.42
C GLU A 8 -12.42 15.80 1.64
N GLN A 9 -12.85 16.85 0.93
CA GLN A 9 -14.24 17.30 0.95
C GLN A 9 -15.06 16.47 -0.05
N THR A 10 -16.08 15.80 0.44
CA THR A 10 -17.05 15.07 -0.38
C THR A 10 -18.43 15.72 -0.25
N ASN A 11 -19.34 15.45 -1.19
CA ASN A 11 -20.73 15.93 -1.12
C ASN A 11 -21.49 15.47 0.15
N ARG A 12 -20.94 14.52 0.91
CA ARG A 12 -21.49 13.98 2.16
C ARG A 12 -20.74 14.45 3.41
N GLY A 13 -19.75 15.32 3.28
CA GLY A 13 -18.94 15.87 4.38
C GLY A 13 -17.43 15.69 4.20
N GLU A 14 -16.68 15.96 5.26
CA GLU A 14 -15.21 15.86 5.28
C GLU A 14 -14.76 14.45 5.72
N ARG A 15 -13.79 13.87 4.99
CA ARG A 15 -13.08 12.66 5.40
C ARG A 15 -11.60 12.95 5.54
N SER A 16 -11.01 12.57 6.66
CA SER A 16 -9.58 12.67 6.90
C SER A 16 -8.89 11.32 6.67
N TYR A 17 -7.75 11.37 5.99
CA TYR A 17 -6.90 10.22 5.69
C TYR A 17 -5.46 10.56 6.03
N ASP A 18 -4.66 9.61 6.48
CA ASP A 18 -3.21 9.79 6.38
C ASP A 18 -2.78 9.75 4.91
N ILE A 19 -1.59 10.28 4.62
CA ILE A 19 -1.10 10.36 3.25
C ILE A 19 -1.01 9.00 2.54
N TYR A 20 -0.68 7.92 3.25
CA TYR A 20 -0.60 6.58 2.65
C TYR A 20 -1.98 6.01 2.37
N SER A 21 -2.94 6.19 3.28
CA SER A 21 -4.35 5.83 3.02
C SER A 21 -4.92 6.58 1.82
N ARG A 22 -4.54 7.85 1.63
CA ARG A 22 -4.93 8.62 0.44
C ARG A 22 -4.28 8.06 -0.83
N LEU A 23 -3.02 7.67 -0.80
CA LEU A 23 -2.33 7.06 -1.96
C LEU A 23 -2.92 5.69 -2.31
N LEU A 24 -3.29 4.88 -1.32
CA LEU A 24 -3.90 3.58 -1.55
C LEU A 24 -5.22 3.69 -2.33
N LYS A 25 -6.02 4.74 -2.09
CA LYS A 25 -7.22 5.03 -2.91
C LYS A 25 -6.88 5.26 -4.39
N ASP A 26 -5.73 5.84 -4.69
CA ASP A 26 -5.23 6.02 -6.06
C ASP A 26 -4.47 4.78 -6.55
N ARG A 27 -4.62 3.64 -5.87
CA ARG A 27 -3.97 2.34 -6.17
C ARG A 27 -2.45 2.41 -6.10
N ILE A 28 -1.91 3.26 -5.23
CA ILE A 28 -0.48 3.42 -5.01
C ILE A 28 -0.09 2.76 -3.69
N ILE A 29 0.84 1.81 -3.75
CA ILE A 29 1.45 1.15 -2.59
C ILE A 29 2.93 1.56 -2.50
N PHE A 30 3.40 1.90 -1.30
CA PHE A 30 4.78 2.36 -1.06
C PHE A 30 5.56 1.37 -0.20
N ILE A 31 6.60 0.76 -0.77
CA ILE A 31 7.55 -0.12 -0.09
C ILE A 31 8.76 0.72 0.33
N GLY A 32 8.64 1.41 1.46
CA GLY A 32 9.61 2.41 1.93
C GLY A 32 10.49 1.99 3.11
N ALA A 33 10.37 0.76 3.59
CA ALA A 33 11.03 0.26 4.79
C ALA A 33 11.72 -1.09 4.54
N PRO A 34 12.59 -1.55 5.45
CA PRO A 34 13.08 -2.92 5.42
C PRO A 34 11.93 -3.92 5.37
N ILE A 35 12.12 -5.01 4.62
CA ILE A 35 11.10 -6.05 4.46
C ILE A 35 11.21 -7.03 5.62
N ASP A 36 10.28 -6.94 6.57
CA ASP A 36 10.05 -7.92 7.62
C ASP A 36 8.64 -8.53 7.50
N ASP A 37 8.34 -9.51 8.34
CA ASP A 37 7.09 -10.27 8.30
C ASP A 37 5.85 -9.36 8.44
N VAL A 38 5.93 -8.33 9.29
CA VAL A 38 4.80 -7.41 9.51
C VAL A 38 4.61 -6.53 8.29
N PHE A 39 5.70 -5.97 7.76
CA PHE A 39 5.65 -5.08 6.61
C PHE A 39 5.18 -5.80 5.35
N ALA A 40 5.68 -7.01 5.09
CA ALA A 40 5.27 -7.81 3.94
C ALA A 40 3.80 -8.19 3.99
N ASN A 41 3.28 -8.61 5.15
CA ASN A 41 1.86 -8.91 5.31
C ASN A 41 0.96 -7.69 5.04
N VAL A 42 1.40 -6.48 5.40
CA VAL A 42 0.66 -5.25 5.07
C VAL A 42 0.64 -4.99 3.56
N VAL A 43 1.78 -5.16 2.87
CA VAL A 43 1.86 -4.99 1.41
C VAL A 43 0.98 -6.01 0.69
N ILE A 44 1.04 -7.28 1.09
CA ILE A 44 0.19 -8.36 0.55
C ILE A 44 -1.29 -8.04 0.75
N ALA A 45 -1.69 -7.60 1.94
CA ALA A 45 -3.07 -7.22 2.21
C ALA A 45 -3.53 -6.04 1.32
N GLN A 46 -2.66 -5.06 1.07
CA GLN A 46 -2.96 -3.94 0.17
C GLN A 46 -3.11 -4.39 -1.29
N LEU A 47 -2.27 -5.31 -1.77
CA LEU A 47 -2.38 -5.88 -3.12
C LEU A 47 -3.73 -6.57 -3.32
N LEU A 48 -4.07 -7.51 -2.43
CA LEU A 48 -5.33 -8.25 -2.49
C LEU A 48 -6.55 -7.33 -2.36
N PHE A 49 -6.47 -6.30 -1.50
CA PHE A 49 -7.53 -5.30 -1.38
C PHE A 49 -7.77 -4.56 -2.70
N LEU A 50 -6.71 -4.08 -3.35
CA LEU A 50 -6.83 -3.34 -4.61
C LEU A 50 -7.29 -4.23 -5.77
N GLU A 51 -6.82 -5.47 -5.83
CA GLU A 51 -7.29 -6.47 -6.80
C GLU A 51 -8.79 -6.75 -6.61
N SER A 52 -9.25 -6.89 -5.37
CA SER A 52 -10.68 -7.14 -5.08
C SER A 52 -11.60 -5.96 -5.42
N GLU A 53 -11.09 -4.72 -5.36
CA GLU A 53 -11.84 -3.51 -5.73
C GLU A 53 -12.02 -3.37 -7.24
N ASP A 54 -10.95 -3.63 -8.00
CA ASP A 54 -10.96 -3.54 -9.46
C ASP A 54 -9.78 -4.34 -10.05
N PRO A 55 -9.99 -5.57 -10.54
CA PRO A 55 -8.91 -6.43 -11.04
C PRO A 55 -8.36 -5.98 -12.40
N GLU A 56 -9.09 -5.13 -13.14
CA GLU A 56 -8.68 -4.64 -14.47
C GLU A 56 -7.79 -3.39 -14.39
N LYS A 57 -7.68 -2.77 -13.21
CA LYS A 57 -6.88 -1.56 -13.01
C LYS A 57 -5.50 -1.87 -12.47
N ASP A 58 -4.51 -1.20 -13.04
CA ASP A 58 -3.13 -1.25 -12.58
C ASP A 58 -2.99 -0.87 -11.10
N ILE A 59 -2.02 -1.50 -10.45
CA ILE A 59 -1.54 -1.15 -9.12
C ILE A 59 -0.13 -0.58 -9.28
N HIS A 60 0.12 0.60 -8.72
CA HIS A 60 1.40 1.27 -8.80
C HIS A 60 2.23 1.00 -7.55
N LEU A 61 3.29 0.22 -7.70
CA LEU A 61 4.23 -0.10 -6.63
C LEU A 61 5.43 0.85 -6.68
N TYR A 62 5.63 1.65 -5.64
CA TYR A 62 6.82 2.51 -5.49
C TYR A 62 7.76 1.90 -4.46
N VAL A 63 8.98 1.58 -4.88
CA VAL A 63 9.95 0.83 -4.05
C VAL A 63 11.14 1.70 -3.70
N ASN A 64 11.35 1.90 -2.41
CA ASN A 64 12.54 2.49 -1.81
C ASN A 64 12.87 1.75 -0.51
N SER A 65 13.37 0.52 -0.66
CA SER A 65 13.66 -0.38 0.45
C SER A 65 15.12 -0.83 0.38
N PRO A 66 15.81 -0.95 1.54
CA PRO A 66 17.12 -1.60 1.59
C PRO A 66 17.05 -3.13 1.43
N GLY A 67 15.88 -3.69 1.15
CA GLY A 67 15.63 -5.13 1.17
C GLY A 67 15.25 -5.63 2.57
N GLY A 68 15.45 -6.91 2.84
CA GLY A 68 15.09 -7.53 4.11
C GLY A 68 15.08 -9.06 4.03
N SER A 69 14.08 -9.67 4.67
CA SER A 69 13.87 -11.12 4.60
C SER A 69 13.54 -11.54 3.17
N VAL A 70 14.30 -12.51 2.64
CA VAL A 70 14.09 -13.08 1.31
C VAL A 70 12.74 -13.77 1.23
N THR A 71 12.36 -14.53 2.27
CA THR A 71 11.08 -15.25 2.32
C THR A 71 9.90 -14.29 2.25
N GLU A 72 9.96 -13.19 3.01
CA GLU A 72 8.91 -12.18 3.03
C GLU A 72 8.85 -11.41 1.70
N GLY A 73 10.00 -11.12 1.10
CA GLY A 73 10.09 -10.56 -0.24
C GLY A 73 9.49 -11.49 -1.32
N MET A 74 9.70 -12.80 -1.20
CA MET A 74 9.07 -13.79 -2.07
C MET A 74 7.56 -13.86 -1.89
N GLY A 75 7.05 -13.72 -0.66
CA GLY A 75 5.60 -13.64 -0.42
C GLY A 75 4.94 -12.45 -1.12
N ILE A 76 5.59 -11.28 -1.10
CA ILE A 76 5.14 -10.11 -1.87
C ILE A 76 5.20 -10.43 -3.37
N TYR A 77 6.30 -10.99 -3.85
CA TYR A 77 6.49 -11.33 -5.27
C TYR A 77 5.43 -12.31 -5.78
N ASP A 78 5.17 -13.39 -5.06
CA ASP A 78 4.20 -14.42 -5.44
C ASP A 78 2.76 -13.87 -5.44
N THR A 79 2.45 -12.87 -4.60
CA THR A 79 1.14 -12.18 -4.60
C THR A 79 0.98 -11.25 -5.82
N MET A 80 2.09 -10.78 -6.40
CA MET A 80 2.05 -9.92 -7.60
C MET A 80 1.87 -10.72 -8.90
N GLN A 81 2.07 -12.05 -8.87
CA GLN A 81 1.95 -12.94 -10.02
C GLN A 81 0.51 -13.44 -10.18
#